data_AF-Q7UZE6-F1
#
_entry.id   AF-Q7UZE6-F1
#
_cell.length_a   1.000
_cell.length_b   1.000
_cell.length_c   1.000
_cell.angle_alpha   90.00
_cell.angle_beta   90.00
_cell.angle_gamma   90.00
#
_symmetry.space_group_name_H-M   'P 1'
#
loop_
_entity.id
_entity.type
_entity.pdbx_description
1 polymer ?
#
loop_
_entity_poly.entity_id
_entity_poly.type
_entity_poly.pdbx_seq_one_letter_code
_entity_poly.pdbx_strand_id
1 'polypeptide(L)'
;MGQMHFDVPDAANEFFESTRWEDAYLCGIEGVPWQSRNSYSNGRFTLTRGVDTSAKLFLTCPIPSIGYRQLSTCSLRCLDRSHRLFVELARGSCYRVRVQADVWQRGGLVLSDRFDDFLTRGTKRFLDAAQCAPDDPSCVDAALEAIEALEHASNELGDLFSTQSVAYRRSRETRLSTMLAVGVLPPLPATEVTADMQSGRASNSIDEQATITRAFNAAAVRISWGEIETDSGRPNYEPTDEALTACAQMGLRVIGGPVIDYRKGLLPDWLTLLDDDFDKLMSTMTSFVEKTVVQFRGRVNLWNAASGLNVAGPLGFDDEQVMRFSIGILQTIRRCDPNTPVLMSLDQPCGEYLARDEQGISPLHFADALLRSGLGLAGIGLNFRFGFDDGDTHPRSAVEFGQMIDRWGTLNAPLMVQLSVAGAPGKDAAARLPIQTRPLSPEINGEPDAWAKAQIEFVQPLIETLLSKQIVHAVVWDGWSDQHPHMTPHAGVIDAKGRPRPMLAYLTKIREEMLI
;
A
#
# COMPACT_ATOMS: atom_id res chain seq x y z
N MET A 1 -24.62 20.79 2.92
CA MET A 1 -24.25 19.39 3.20
C MET A 1 -25.09 18.51 2.31
N GLY A 2 -24.46 17.80 1.38
CA GLY A 2 -25.13 16.75 0.60
C GLY A 2 -25.21 15.46 1.41
N GLN A 3 -26.31 14.72 1.24
CA GLN A 3 -26.46 13.36 1.78
C GLN A 3 -26.57 12.35 0.64
N MET A 4 -26.21 11.11 0.90
CA MET A 4 -26.60 9.97 0.08
C MET A 4 -27.11 8.87 1.00
N HIS A 5 -28.31 8.39 0.70
CA HIS A 5 -28.97 7.32 1.42
C HIS A 5 -28.89 6.01 0.62
N PHE A 6 -28.64 4.92 1.32
CA PHE A 6 -28.51 3.58 0.80
C PHE A 6 -29.41 2.65 1.59
N ASP A 7 -30.14 1.82 0.86
CA ASP A 7 -31.08 0.85 1.38
C ASP A 7 -30.37 -0.47 1.64
N VAL A 8 -30.51 -0.98 2.86
CA VAL A 8 -29.96 -2.25 3.35
C VAL A 8 -31.14 -3.07 3.86
N PRO A 9 -31.72 -3.96 3.02
CA PRO A 9 -32.84 -4.80 3.43
C PRO A 9 -32.45 -5.74 4.57
N ASP A 10 -33.42 -6.14 5.41
CA ASP A 10 -33.17 -7.02 6.57
C ASP A 10 -32.44 -8.33 6.19
N ALA A 11 -32.78 -8.90 5.03
CA ALA A 11 -32.13 -10.09 4.46
C ALA A 11 -30.64 -9.91 4.16
N ALA A 12 -30.15 -8.68 4.07
CA ALA A 12 -28.75 -8.33 3.84
C ALA A 12 -28.03 -7.86 5.11
N ASN A 13 -28.69 -7.77 6.26
CA ASN A 13 -28.13 -7.08 7.44
C ASN A 13 -26.88 -7.76 7.99
N GLU A 14 -26.86 -9.10 8.09
CA GLU A 14 -25.69 -9.87 8.52
C GLU A 14 -24.49 -9.64 7.59
N PHE A 15 -24.72 -9.64 6.27
CA PHE A 15 -23.69 -9.30 5.30
C PHE A 15 -23.21 -7.85 5.47
N PHE A 16 -24.12 -6.90 5.65
CA PHE A 16 -23.78 -5.48 5.82
C PHE A 16 -22.96 -5.21 7.09
N GLU A 17 -23.34 -5.83 8.22
CA GLU A 17 -22.59 -5.75 9.49
C GLU A 17 -21.18 -6.35 9.37
N SER A 18 -20.98 -7.33 8.49
CA SER A 18 -19.65 -7.87 8.16
C SER A 18 -18.81 -6.99 7.21
N THR A 19 -19.36 -5.89 6.67
CA THR A 19 -18.60 -4.91 5.87
C THR A 19 -17.90 -3.86 6.74
N ARG A 20 -16.82 -3.25 6.23
CA ARG A 20 -16.19 -2.09 6.87
C ARG A 20 -16.96 -0.79 6.53
N TRP A 21 -18.26 -0.72 6.84
CA TRP A 21 -19.11 0.42 6.45
C TRP A 21 -18.75 1.73 7.16
N GLU A 22 -18.16 1.67 8.36
CA GLU A 22 -17.64 2.83 9.08
C GLU A 22 -16.53 3.53 8.29
N ASP A 23 -15.72 2.76 7.56
CA ASP A 23 -14.59 3.24 6.74
C ASP A 23 -15.01 3.64 5.30
N ALA A 24 -16.29 3.51 4.94
CA ALA A 24 -16.77 3.80 3.60
C ALA A 24 -16.70 5.29 3.25
N TYR A 25 -16.57 5.62 1.96
CA TYR A 25 -16.42 7.01 1.53
C TYR A 25 -17.02 7.31 0.16
N LEU A 26 -17.20 8.60 -0.12
CA LEU A 26 -17.70 9.12 -1.39
C LEU A 26 -16.57 9.81 -2.17
N CYS A 27 -16.46 9.55 -3.48
CA CYS A 27 -15.59 10.33 -4.38
C CYS A 27 -16.39 11.01 -5.49
N GLY A 28 -15.95 12.22 -5.87
CA GLY A 28 -16.39 12.89 -7.09
C GLY A 28 -15.75 12.34 -8.37
N ILE A 29 -15.91 13.08 -9.48
CA ILE A 29 -15.32 12.74 -10.78
C ILE A 29 -13.77 12.68 -10.74
N GLU A 30 -13.15 13.47 -9.87
CA GLU A 30 -11.70 13.51 -9.64
C GLU A 30 -11.16 12.26 -8.95
N GLY A 31 -12.02 11.38 -8.42
CA GLY A 31 -11.58 10.16 -7.73
C GLY A 31 -10.74 10.42 -6.48
N VAL A 32 -10.90 11.59 -5.86
CA VAL A 32 -10.37 11.92 -4.52
C VAL A 32 -11.50 11.66 -3.51
N PRO A 33 -11.25 10.98 -2.38
CA PRO A 33 -12.25 10.84 -1.32
C PRO A 33 -12.61 12.19 -0.69
N TRP A 34 -13.89 12.37 -0.36
CA TRP A 34 -14.40 13.52 0.37
C TRP A 34 -14.67 13.14 1.83
N GLN A 35 -14.47 14.09 2.75
CA GLN A 35 -14.84 13.88 4.14
C GLN A 35 -16.34 13.55 4.26
N SER A 36 -16.64 12.42 4.90
CA SER A 36 -18.02 11.98 5.12
C SER A 36 -18.25 11.44 6.52
N ARG A 37 -19.36 11.84 7.12
CA ARG A 37 -19.89 11.22 8.34
C ARG A 37 -20.87 10.12 7.98
N ASN A 38 -20.53 8.92 8.41
CA ASN A 38 -21.23 7.68 8.11
C ASN A 38 -22.18 7.32 9.26
N SER A 39 -23.39 6.86 8.93
CA SER A 39 -24.35 6.36 9.92
C SER A 39 -25.22 5.25 9.35
N TYR A 40 -25.42 4.20 10.15
CA TYR A 40 -26.36 3.13 9.85
C TYR A 40 -27.45 3.08 10.93
N SER A 41 -28.72 3.10 10.54
CA SER A 41 -29.85 2.79 11.43
C SER A 41 -31.11 2.42 10.63
N ASN A 42 -31.94 1.52 11.18
CA ASN A 42 -33.24 1.12 10.64
C ASN A 42 -33.21 0.75 9.13
N GLY A 43 -32.28 -0.15 8.73
CA GLY A 43 -32.10 -0.56 7.33
C GLY A 43 -31.56 0.52 6.39
N ARG A 44 -31.18 1.70 6.91
CA ARG A 44 -30.68 2.82 6.11
C ARG A 44 -29.25 3.19 6.46
N PHE A 45 -28.36 3.00 5.49
CA PHE A 45 -27.00 3.52 5.53
C PHE A 45 -26.96 4.92 4.91
N THR A 46 -26.29 5.89 5.54
CA THR A 46 -26.23 7.29 5.08
C THR A 46 -24.82 7.85 5.21
N LEU A 47 -24.36 8.54 4.17
CA LEU A 47 -23.11 9.32 4.18
C LEU A 47 -23.45 10.81 4.02
N THR A 48 -23.02 11.62 4.97
CA THR A 48 -23.23 13.09 4.99
C THR A 48 -21.91 13.81 4.77
N ARG A 49 -21.84 14.74 3.81
CA ARG A 49 -20.63 15.47 3.40
C ARG A 49 -20.90 16.95 3.15
N GLY A 50 -19.85 17.77 2.96
CA GLY A 50 -20.01 19.19 2.61
C GLY A 50 -20.76 19.41 1.30
N VAL A 51 -20.27 18.79 0.22
CA VAL A 51 -20.67 18.99 -1.18
C VAL A 51 -21.94 18.22 -1.57
N ASP A 52 -22.80 18.83 -2.39
CA ASP A 52 -24.03 18.21 -2.91
C ASP A 52 -23.98 17.94 -4.43
N THR A 53 -23.10 17.02 -4.83
CA THR A 53 -22.91 16.61 -6.23
C THR A 53 -22.85 15.09 -6.39
N SER A 54 -23.02 14.61 -7.63
CA SER A 54 -23.00 13.16 -7.95
C SER A 54 -21.66 12.52 -7.58
N ALA A 55 -21.70 11.30 -7.03
CA ALA A 55 -20.57 10.64 -6.39
C ALA A 55 -20.52 9.15 -6.72
N LYS A 56 -19.40 8.48 -6.43
CA LYS A 56 -19.33 7.02 -6.26
C LYS A 56 -19.19 6.70 -4.78
N LEU A 57 -19.92 5.70 -4.29
CA LEU A 57 -19.65 5.08 -2.99
C LEU A 57 -18.55 4.04 -3.14
N PHE A 58 -17.63 4.01 -2.18
CA PHE A 58 -16.65 2.94 -1.98
C PHE A 58 -16.91 2.26 -0.64
N LEU A 59 -17.06 0.94 -0.63
CA LEU A 59 -17.38 0.12 0.55
C LEU A 59 -16.53 -1.15 0.54
N THR A 60 -15.86 -1.46 1.65
CA THR A 60 -15.05 -2.68 1.76
C THR A 60 -15.91 -3.84 2.26
N CYS A 61 -16.32 -4.71 1.34
CA CYS A 61 -17.18 -5.86 1.58
C CYS A 61 -16.35 -7.14 1.69
N PRO A 62 -16.75 -8.13 2.52
CA PRO A 62 -16.19 -9.47 2.45
C PRO A 62 -16.82 -10.21 1.27
N ILE A 63 -15.98 -10.80 0.42
CA ILE A 63 -16.39 -11.57 -0.76
C ILE A 63 -16.06 -13.05 -0.48
N PRO A 64 -17.04 -13.97 -0.58
CA PRO A 64 -16.82 -15.40 -0.30
C PRO A 64 -15.60 -15.96 -1.05
N SER A 65 -14.75 -16.72 -0.36
CA SER A 65 -13.49 -17.30 -0.88
C SER A 65 -12.42 -16.32 -1.42
N ILE A 66 -12.67 -15.01 -1.42
CA ILE A 66 -11.76 -13.95 -1.88
C ILE A 66 -11.29 -13.05 -0.73
N GLY A 67 -12.08 -12.92 0.33
CA GLY A 67 -11.85 -12.01 1.45
C GLY A 67 -12.34 -10.59 1.19
N TYR A 68 -11.87 -9.62 1.99
CA TYR A 68 -12.25 -8.21 1.83
C TYR A 68 -11.81 -7.65 0.47
N ARG A 69 -12.73 -7.00 -0.23
CA ARG A 69 -12.45 -6.15 -1.40
C ARG A 69 -13.26 -4.86 -1.29
N GLN A 70 -12.65 -3.74 -1.66
CA GLN A 70 -13.31 -2.46 -1.79
C GLN A 70 -14.12 -2.44 -3.09
N LEU A 71 -15.41 -2.67 -2.96
CA LEU A 71 -16.36 -2.46 -4.04
C LEU A 71 -16.59 -0.97 -4.23
N SER A 72 -16.96 -0.59 -5.46
CA SER A 72 -17.34 0.78 -5.78
C SER A 72 -18.60 0.81 -6.64
N THR A 73 -19.51 1.74 -6.36
CA THR A 73 -20.68 1.95 -7.21
C THR A 73 -20.28 2.64 -8.52
N CYS A 74 -21.15 2.55 -9.53
CA CYS A 74 -21.18 3.56 -10.58
C CYS A 74 -21.49 4.96 -9.99
N SER A 75 -21.37 6.03 -10.78
CA SER A 75 -21.78 7.35 -10.31
C SER A 75 -23.29 7.41 -10.04
N LEU A 76 -23.65 7.94 -8.87
CA LEU A 76 -25.00 8.12 -8.35
C LEU A 76 -25.30 9.60 -8.17
N ARG A 77 -26.56 9.99 -8.39
CA ARG A 77 -27.04 11.34 -8.09
C ARG A 77 -27.40 11.46 -6.60
N CYS A 78 -27.27 12.66 -6.05
CA CYS A 78 -27.99 13.00 -4.82
C CYS A 78 -29.50 12.89 -5.08
N LEU A 79 -30.20 12.20 -4.18
CA LEU A 79 -31.66 12.00 -4.20
C LEU A 79 -32.12 11.85 -2.75
N ASP A 80 -33.33 12.33 -2.42
CA ASP A 80 -33.91 12.17 -1.08
C ASP A 80 -34.31 10.71 -0.78
N ARG A 81 -34.49 9.89 -1.84
CA ARG A 81 -34.76 8.45 -1.75
C ARG A 81 -33.46 7.64 -1.69
N SER A 82 -33.49 6.53 -0.95
CA SER A 82 -32.39 5.56 -0.92
C SER A 82 -32.06 4.98 -2.30
N HIS A 83 -30.79 4.70 -2.55
CA HIS A 83 -30.32 3.80 -3.61
C HIS A 83 -30.25 2.36 -3.08
N ARG A 84 -30.58 1.34 -3.89
CA ARG A 84 -30.51 -0.08 -3.48
C ARG A 84 -29.03 -0.51 -3.40
N LEU A 85 -28.46 -0.63 -2.19
CA LEU A 85 -27.00 -0.70 -2.00
C LEU A 85 -26.34 -1.79 -2.85
N PHE A 86 -26.77 -3.04 -2.68
CA PHE A 86 -26.15 -4.20 -3.32
C PHE A 86 -26.35 -4.23 -4.84
N VAL A 87 -27.49 -3.72 -5.33
CA VAL A 87 -27.74 -3.59 -6.79
C VAL A 87 -26.80 -2.54 -7.41
N GLU A 88 -26.51 -1.44 -6.71
CA GLU A 88 -25.59 -0.42 -7.19
C GLU A 88 -24.11 -0.81 -7.10
N LEU A 89 -23.74 -1.66 -6.13
CA LEU A 89 -22.42 -2.29 -6.04
C LEU A 89 -22.25 -3.35 -7.14
N ALA A 90 -23.24 -4.22 -7.35
CA ALA A 90 -23.25 -5.19 -8.46
C ALA A 90 -23.17 -4.49 -9.83
N ARG A 91 -23.89 -3.38 -10.02
CA ARG A 91 -23.77 -2.52 -11.22
C ARG A 91 -22.37 -1.95 -11.38
N GLY A 92 -21.74 -1.55 -10.27
CA GLY A 92 -20.37 -1.07 -10.21
C GLY A 92 -19.34 -2.10 -10.67
N SER A 93 -19.37 -3.30 -10.10
CA SER A 93 -18.47 -4.40 -10.50
C SER A 93 -18.75 -4.88 -11.93
N CYS A 94 -20.01 -4.95 -12.35
CA CYS A 94 -20.38 -5.32 -13.72
C CYS A 94 -19.83 -4.32 -14.74
N TYR A 95 -19.95 -3.02 -14.46
CA TYR A 95 -19.33 -1.97 -15.25
C TYR A 95 -17.80 -2.09 -15.26
N ARG A 96 -17.17 -2.23 -14.09
CA ARG A 96 -15.71 -2.21 -13.91
C ARG A 96 -15.02 -3.34 -14.67
N VAL A 97 -15.48 -4.57 -14.49
CA VAL A 97 -14.90 -5.77 -15.14
C VAL A 97 -15.09 -5.70 -16.65
N ARG A 98 -16.31 -5.39 -17.13
CA ARG A 98 -16.62 -5.33 -18.56
C ARG A 98 -15.81 -4.26 -19.28
N VAL A 99 -15.72 -3.04 -18.73
CA VAL A 99 -14.95 -1.95 -19.35
C VAL A 99 -13.46 -2.25 -19.35
N GLN A 100 -12.91 -2.84 -18.27
CA GLN A 100 -11.49 -3.15 -18.26
C GLN A 100 -11.11 -4.30 -19.20
N ALA A 101 -11.92 -5.36 -19.27
CA ALA A 101 -11.72 -6.45 -20.21
C ALA A 101 -11.79 -5.96 -21.66
N ASP A 102 -12.81 -5.16 -22.00
CA ASP A 102 -12.98 -4.54 -23.32
C ASP A 102 -11.80 -3.60 -23.70
N VAL A 103 -11.23 -2.88 -22.73
CA VAL A 103 -10.01 -2.08 -22.94
C VAL A 103 -8.77 -2.95 -23.16
N TRP A 104 -8.53 -3.96 -22.32
CA TRP A 104 -7.34 -4.81 -22.43
C TRP A 104 -7.41 -5.78 -23.62
N GLN A 105 -8.58 -6.29 -23.98
CA GLN A 105 -8.77 -7.13 -25.16
C GLN A 105 -8.50 -6.36 -26.46
N ARG A 106 -8.90 -5.08 -26.55
CA ARG A 106 -8.45 -4.17 -27.64
C ARG A 106 -6.94 -3.90 -27.60
N GLY A 107 -6.33 -3.95 -26.42
CA GLY A 107 -4.87 -3.92 -26.23
C GLY A 107 -4.15 -5.23 -26.62
N GLY A 108 -4.89 -6.28 -27.01
CA GLY A 108 -4.34 -7.58 -27.40
C GLY A 108 -4.35 -8.65 -26.31
N LEU A 109 -4.96 -8.40 -25.14
CA LEU A 109 -5.13 -9.41 -24.10
C LEU A 109 -6.07 -10.53 -24.57
N VAL A 110 -5.62 -11.78 -24.44
CA VAL A 110 -6.45 -12.97 -24.67
C VAL A 110 -7.22 -13.28 -23.39
N LEU A 111 -8.55 -13.39 -23.49
CA LEU A 111 -9.43 -13.78 -22.38
C LEU A 111 -9.60 -15.31 -22.34
N SER A 112 -10.05 -15.85 -21.21
CA SER A 112 -10.29 -17.28 -20.99
C SER A 112 -11.78 -17.62 -20.95
N ASP A 113 -12.14 -18.86 -21.31
CA ASP A 113 -13.51 -19.38 -21.15
C ASP A 113 -14.02 -19.25 -19.70
N ARG A 114 -13.09 -19.31 -18.73
CA ARG A 114 -13.36 -19.16 -17.29
C ARG A 114 -13.72 -17.72 -16.93
N PHE A 115 -13.05 -16.73 -17.53
CA PHE A 115 -13.44 -15.33 -17.41
C PHE A 115 -14.84 -15.10 -17.98
N ASP A 116 -15.12 -15.64 -19.17
CA ASP A 116 -16.41 -15.46 -19.85
C ASP A 116 -17.58 -16.15 -19.12
N ASP A 117 -17.38 -17.31 -18.48
CA ASP A 117 -18.40 -17.93 -17.61
C ASP A 117 -18.70 -17.05 -16.39
N PHE A 118 -17.70 -16.64 -15.62
CA PHE A 118 -17.88 -15.78 -14.46
C PHE A 118 -18.54 -14.44 -14.84
N LEU A 119 -18.11 -13.83 -15.94
CA LEU A 119 -18.70 -12.58 -16.44
C LEU A 119 -20.15 -12.77 -16.89
N THR A 120 -20.47 -13.87 -17.56
CA THR A 120 -21.84 -14.19 -18.00
C THR A 120 -22.75 -14.46 -16.82
N ARG A 121 -22.31 -15.28 -15.86
CA ARG A 121 -23.01 -15.60 -14.61
C ARG A 121 -23.30 -14.33 -13.81
N GLY A 122 -22.27 -13.53 -13.55
CA GLY A 122 -22.38 -12.28 -12.81
C GLY A 122 -23.25 -11.22 -13.49
N THR A 123 -23.13 -11.08 -14.82
CA THR A 123 -24.00 -10.18 -15.61
C THR A 123 -25.45 -10.62 -15.55
N LYS A 124 -25.74 -11.93 -15.66
CA LYS A 124 -27.10 -12.46 -15.53
C LYS A 124 -27.67 -12.16 -14.14
N ARG A 125 -26.95 -12.49 -13.08
CA ARG A 125 -27.41 -12.26 -11.69
C ARG A 125 -27.62 -10.78 -11.37
N PHE A 126 -26.78 -9.89 -11.91
CA PHE A 126 -27.02 -8.45 -11.84
C PHE A 126 -28.32 -8.04 -12.54
N LEU A 127 -28.65 -8.62 -13.70
CA LEU A 127 -29.92 -8.36 -14.40
C LEU A 127 -31.12 -8.91 -13.63
N ASP A 128 -31.02 -10.11 -13.05
CA ASP A 128 -32.04 -10.69 -12.16
C ASP A 128 -32.35 -9.70 -11.02
N ALA A 129 -31.32 -9.24 -10.28
CA ALA A 129 -31.46 -8.29 -9.18
C ALA A 129 -31.99 -6.90 -9.61
N ALA A 130 -31.53 -6.39 -10.75
CA ALA A 130 -31.95 -5.08 -11.26
C ALA A 130 -33.43 -5.05 -11.71
N GLN A 131 -33.97 -6.19 -12.14
CA GLN A 131 -35.38 -6.35 -12.53
C GLN A 131 -36.29 -6.72 -11.36
N CYS A 132 -35.75 -7.33 -10.31
CA CYS A 132 -36.49 -7.74 -9.13
C CYS A 132 -37.08 -6.56 -8.35
N ALA A 133 -38.26 -6.74 -7.75
CA ALA A 133 -38.97 -5.71 -6.99
C ALA A 133 -38.15 -5.24 -5.76
N PRO A 134 -38.29 -3.96 -5.31
CA PRO A 134 -37.50 -3.40 -4.21
C PRO A 134 -37.49 -4.26 -2.94
N ASP A 135 -38.68 -4.71 -2.54
CA ASP A 135 -38.95 -5.38 -1.25
C ASP A 135 -38.83 -6.92 -1.32
N ASP A 136 -38.41 -7.47 -2.46
CA ASP A 136 -38.28 -8.92 -2.67
C ASP A 136 -36.87 -9.40 -2.22
N PRO A 137 -36.76 -10.30 -1.22
CA PRO A 137 -35.47 -10.77 -0.70
C PRO A 137 -34.55 -11.39 -1.77
N SER A 138 -35.11 -12.02 -2.81
CA SER A 138 -34.31 -12.65 -3.88
C SER A 138 -33.49 -11.65 -4.70
N CYS A 139 -33.82 -10.35 -4.62
CA CYS A 139 -32.97 -9.28 -5.14
C CYS A 139 -31.61 -9.21 -4.42
N VAL A 140 -31.56 -9.45 -3.11
CA VAL A 140 -30.32 -9.40 -2.32
C VAL A 140 -29.43 -10.56 -2.75
N ASP A 141 -29.98 -11.78 -2.75
CA ASP A 141 -29.25 -12.99 -3.15
C ASP A 141 -28.67 -12.84 -4.56
N ALA A 142 -29.49 -12.40 -5.52
CA ALA A 142 -29.03 -12.18 -6.90
C ALA A 142 -27.99 -11.04 -7.01
N ALA A 143 -28.04 -10.01 -6.16
CA ALA A 143 -27.03 -8.95 -6.15
C ALA A 143 -25.70 -9.43 -5.54
N LEU A 144 -25.74 -10.25 -4.49
CA LEU A 144 -24.55 -10.82 -3.85
C LEU A 144 -23.90 -11.89 -4.74
N GLU A 145 -24.67 -12.81 -5.32
CA GLU A 145 -24.17 -13.77 -6.33
C GLU A 145 -23.54 -13.06 -7.55
N ALA A 146 -24.12 -11.91 -7.95
CA ALA A 146 -23.55 -11.11 -9.03
C ALA A 146 -22.18 -10.53 -8.63
N ILE A 147 -22.08 -9.92 -7.46
CA ILE A 147 -20.83 -9.35 -6.93
C ILE A 147 -19.75 -10.44 -6.85
N GLU A 148 -20.04 -11.58 -6.22
CA GLU A 148 -19.09 -12.70 -6.07
C GLU A 148 -18.57 -13.18 -7.44
N ALA A 149 -19.46 -13.47 -8.38
CA ALA A 149 -19.08 -13.90 -9.73
C ALA A 149 -18.25 -12.84 -10.48
N LEU A 150 -18.55 -11.54 -10.29
CA LEU A 150 -17.83 -10.45 -10.93
C LEU A 150 -16.46 -10.20 -10.29
N GLU A 151 -16.29 -10.36 -8.99
CA GLU A 151 -14.94 -10.29 -8.38
C GLU A 151 -14.08 -11.52 -8.73
N HIS A 152 -14.67 -12.70 -8.93
CA HIS A 152 -13.95 -13.84 -9.53
C HIS A 152 -13.51 -13.53 -10.97
N ALA A 153 -14.37 -12.94 -11.80
CA ALA A 153 -13.97 -12.46 -13.13
C ALA A 153 -12.89 -11.36 -13.06
N SER A 154 -12.93 -10.48 -12.05
CA SER A 154 -11.91 -9.44 -11.81
C SER A 154 -10.55 -10.04 -11.47
N ASN A 155 -10.49 -11.10 -10.64
CA ASN A 155 -9.25 -11.80 -10.32
C ASN A 155 -8.68 -12.51 -11.56
N GLU A 156 -9.48 -13.33 -12.26
CA GLU A 156 -9.07 -14.02 -13.50
C GLU A 156 -8.55 -13.03 -14.56
N LEU A 157 -9.21 -11.88 -14.73
CA LEU A 157 -8.77 -10.82 -15.64
C LEU A 157 -7.43 -10.18 -15.22
N GLY A 158 -7.20 -10.05 -13.91
CA GLY A 158 -5.92 -9.59 -13.34
C GLY A 158 -4.79 -10.57 -13.60
N ASP A 159 -5.01 -11.85 -13.34
CA ASP A 159 -4.03 -12.93 -13.52
C ASP A 159 -3.67 -13.14 -15.01
N LEU A 160 -4.66 -13.03 -15.90
CA LEU A 160 -4.46 -13.02 -17.35
C LEU A 160 -3.59 -11.82 -17.78
N PHE A 161 -3.89 -10.63 -17.26
CA PHE A 161 -3.13 -9.41 -17.58
C PHE A 161 -1.70 -9.45 -17.06
N SER A 162 -1.49 -9.88 -15.81
CA SER A 162 -0.15 -9.98 -15.21
C SER A 162 0.71 -10.96 -16.01
N THR A 163 0.19 -12.16 -16.25
CA THR A 163 0.88 -13.25 -16.94
C THR A 163 1.26 -12.87 -18.37
N GLN A 164 0.31 -12.37 -19.17
CA GLN A 164 0.57 -12.04 -20.57
C GLN A 164 1.50 -10.82 -20.70
N SER A 165 1.35 -9.81 -19.83
CA SER A 165 2.20 -8.62 -19.86
C SER A 165 3.63 -8.90 -19.39
N VAL A 166 3.83 -9.72 -18.35
CA VAL A 166 5.16 -10.16 -17.91
C VAL A 166 5.83 -11.05 -18.97
N ALA A 167 5.08 -11.97 -19.59
CA ALA A 167 5.60 -12.78 -20.71
C ALA A 167 6.02 -11.90 -21.91
N TYR A 168 5.22 -10.89 -22.26
CA TYR A 168 5.55 -9.92 -23.30
C TYR A 168 6.78 -9.08 -22.96
N ARG A 169 6.92 -8.58 -21.72
CA ARG A 169 8.18 -7.94 -21.26
C ARG A 169 9.37 -8.87 -21.41
N ARG A 170 9.26 -10.12 -20.94
CA ARG A 170 10.34 -11.12 -20.97
C ARG A 170 10.74 -11.57 -22.37
N SER A 171 9.89 -11.38 -23.39
CA SER A 171 10.26 -11.57 -24.80
C SER A 171 11.26 -10.52 -25.32
N ARG A 172 11.37 -9.37 -24.65
CA ARG A 172 12.29 -8.26 -24.98
C ARG A 172 13.46 -8.15 -23.99
N GLU A 173 13.21 -8.46 -22.73
CA GLU A 173 14.12 -8.29 -21.59
C GLU A 173 14.05 -9.56 -20.72
N THR A 174 14.92 -10.55 -20.96
CA THR A 174 14.78 -11.92 -20.39
C THR A 174 14.74 -11.98 -18.86
N ARG A 175 15.41 -11.03 -18.20
CA ARG A 175 15.36 -10.73 -16.76
C ARG A 175 15.13 -9.24 -16.57
N LEU A 176 14.08 -8.87 -15.85
CA LEU A 176 13.67 -7.48 -15.66
C LEU A 176 14.64 -6.73 -14.74
N SER A 177 15.01 -5.51 -15.11
CA SER A 177 15.87 -4.64 -14.29
C SER A 177 15.18 -3.99 -13.09
N THR A 178 13.90 -4.30 -12.84
CA THR A 178 13.13 -3.83 -11.68
C THR A 178 13.77 -4.32 -10.39
N MET A 179 13.95 -3.41 -9.42
CA MET A 179 14.52 -3.75 -8.11
C MET A 179 13.45 -4.38 -7.22
N LEU A 180 13.70 -5.58 -6.73
CA LEU A 180 12.92 -6.20 -5.67
C LEU A 180 13.70 -6.05 -4.36
N ALA A 181 13.25 -5.12 -3.53
CA ALA A 181 13.90 -4.70 -2.30
C ALA A 181 13.19 -5.21 -1.06
N VAL A 182 13.93 -5.38 0.03
CA VAL A 182 13.41 -5.63 1.38
C VAL A 182 13.64 -4.41 2.27
N GLY A 183 12.66 -4.06 3.09
CA GLY A 183 12.75 -3.01 4.11
C GLY A 183 13.65 -3.44 5.26
N VAL A 184 14.69 -2.64 5.53
CA VAL A 184 15.67 -2.87 6.60
C VAL A 184 15.65 -1.68 7.56
N LEU A 185 15.31 -1.93 8.82
CA LEU A 185 15.49 -0.98 9.92
C LEU A 185 16.83 -1.28 10.61
N PRO A 186 17.77 -0.32 10.70
CA PRO A 186 19.02 -0.54 11.43
C PRO A 186 18.83 -0.67 12.96
N PRO A 187 19.76 -1.35 13.67
CA PRO A 187 20.87 -2.16 13.13
C PRO A 187 20.37 -3.41 12.42
N LEU A 188 21.11 -3.84 11.40
CA LEU A 188 20.95 -5.17 10.82
C LEU A 188 21.34 -6.21 11.90
N PRO A 189 20.65 -7.37 12.01
CA PRO A 189 20.98 -8.35 13.05
C PRO A 189 22.43 -8.81 12.89
N ALA A 190 23.20 -8.71 13.97
CA ALA A 190 24.56 -9.25 14.00
C ALA A 190 24.48 -10.76 13.75
N THR A 191 25.22 -11.25 12.75
CA THR A 191 25.42 -12.69 12.56
C THR A 191 26.37 -13.23 13.61
N GLU A 192 25.88 -13.31 14.84
CA GLU A 192 26.37 -14.30 15.79
C GLU A 192 26.08 -15.68 15.19
N VAL A 193 27.05 -16.19 14.43
CA VAL A 193 27.24 -17.62 14.28
C VAL A 193 27.58 -18.13 15.67
N THR A 194 26.54 -18.40 16.46
CA THR A 194 26.67 -18.95 17.80
C THR A 194 27.41 -20.27 17.66
N ALA A 195 28.67 -20.27 18.11
CA ALA A 195 29.60 -21.38 17.94
C ALA A 195 29.30 -22.51 18.94
N ASP A 196 28.05 -22.96 18.94
CA ASP A 196 27.48 -24.02 19.76
C ASP A 196 27.99 -25.42 19.35
N MET A 197 29.21 -25.50 18.81
CA MET A 197 29.97 -26.73 18.52
C MET A 197 30.29 -27.56 19.79
N GLN A 198 29.83 -27.13 20.96
CA GLN A 198 29.91 -27.87 22.24
C GLN A 198 28.55 -28.40 22.71
N SER A 199 27.46 -28.08 22.00
CA SER A 199 26.11 -28.59 22.21
C SER A 199 25.71 -29.36 20.95
N GLY A 200 25.50 -30.68 21.07
CA GLY A 200 25.24 -31.58 19.93
C GLY A 200 23.84 -31.43 19.30
N ARG A 201 23.29 -30.22 19.30
CA ARG A 201 21.99 -29.87 18.74
C ARG A 201 22.21 -28.99 17.52
N ALA A 202 21.86 -29.49 16.34
CA ALA A 202 21.80 -28.64 15.16
C ALA A 202 20.76 -27.54 15.42
N SER A 203 21.22 -26.30 15.53
CA SER A 203 20.33 -25.14 15.48
C SER A 203 19.72 -25.08 14.09
N ASN A 204 18.39 -25.17 13.99
CA ASN A 204 17.66 -24.91 12.75
C ASN A 204 17.56 -23.39 12.45
N SER A 205 18.52 -22.60 12.93
CA SER A 205 18.71 -21.21 12.53
C SER A 205 19.01 -21.15 11.05
N ILE A 206 18.09 -20.55 10.29
CA ILE A 206 18.26 -20.26 8.88
C ILE A 206 19.41 -19.27 8.72
N ASP A 207 20.25 -19.47 7.71
CA ASP A 207 21.16 -18.42 7.25
C ASP A 207 20.31 -17.31 6.61
N GLU A 208 19.97 -16.32 7.43
CA GLU A 208 19.17 -15.19 6.99
C GLU A 208 19.88 -14.42 5.87
N GLN A 209 21.21 -14.30 5.88
CA GLN A 209 21.94 -13.52 4.87
C GLN A 209 21.89 -14.21 3.51
N ALA A 210 22.12 -15.53 3.45
CA ALA A 210 21.86 -16.32 2.25
C ALA A 210 20.39 -16.25 1.81
N THR A 211 19.48 -16.02 2.76
CA THR A 211 18.04 -15.89 2.50
C THR A 211 17.65 -14.52 1.91
N ILE A 212 18.09 -13.37 2.46
CA ILE A 212 17.89 -12.05 1.81
C ILE A 212 18.55 -12.10 0.43
N THR A 213 19.82 -12.54 0.35
CA THR A 213 20.60 -12.53 -0.90
C THR A 213 20.13 -13.52 -1.96
N ARG A 214 19.17 -14.41 -1.65
CA ARG A 214 18.42 -15.23 -2.62
C ARG A 214 17.05 -14.63 -2.97
N ALA A 215 16.34 -14.00 -2.03
CA ALA A 215 15.01 -13.43 -2.27
C ALA A 215 14.99 -12.02 -2.91
N PHE A 216 15.98 -11.16 -2.62
CA PHE A 216 15.96 -9.73 -2.99
C PHE A 216 17.25 -9.29 -3.70
N ASN A 217 17.15 -8.43 -4.74
CA ASN A 217 18.32 -7.83 -5.41
C ASN A 217 18.62 -6.39 -4.94
N ALA A 218 17.84 -5.89 -3.99
CA ALA A 218 18.00 -4.58 -3.37
C ALA A 218 17.63 -4.60 -1.88
N ALA A 219 17.98 -3.53 -1.17
CA ALA A 219 17.56 -3.27 0.20
C ALA A 219 17.10 -1.81 0.34
N ALA A 220 15.99 -1.59 1.02
CA ALA A 220 15.52 -0.27 1.44
C ALA A 220 15.96 -0.04 2.89
N VAL A 221 17.18 0.48 3.05
CA VAL A 221 17.81 0.73 4.35
C VAL A 221 17.33 2.07 4.88
N ARG A 222 16.67 2.05 6.04
CA ARG A 222 16.13 3.27 6.66
C ARG A 222 17.25 4.12 7.25
N ILE A 223 17.18 5.43 6.98
CA ILE A 223 18.15 6.45 7.42
C ILE A 223 17.35 7.57 8.13
N SER A 224 16.48 7.17 9.05
CA SER A 224 15.41 8.01 9.60
C SER A 224 15.91 8.91 10.74
N TRP A 225 15.53 10.19 10.72
CA TRP A 225 15.93 11.17 11.76
C TRP A 225 15.65 10.68 13.19
N GLY A 226 14.46 10.13 13.47
CA GLY A 226 14.08 9.62 14.79
C GLY A 226 14.93 8.46 15.33
N GLU A 227 15.62 7.71 14.46
CA GLU A 227 16.53 6.63 14.88
C GLU A 227 17.98 7.12 15.04
N ILE A 228 18.37 8.13 14.25
CA ILE A 228 19.75 8.65 14.23
C ILE A 228 19.97 9.69 15.34
N GLU A 229 19.05 10.63 15.55
CA GLU A 229 19.23 11.76 16.49
C GLU A 229 18.14 11.76 17.57
N THR A 230 18.10 10.70 18.38
CA THR A 230 17.18 10.55 19.52
C THR A 230 17.38 11.64 20.58
N ASP A 231 18.63 12.03 20.84
CA ASP A 231 19.03 13.19 21.63
C ASP A 231 19.43 14.35 20.69
N SER A 232 18.89 15.55 20.92
CA SER A 232 19.20 16.74 20.10
C SER A 232 20.71 17.05 20.10
N GLY A 233 21.30 17.16 18.90
CA GLY A 233 22.72 17.42 18.70
C GLY A 233 23.63 16.20 18.86
N ARG A 234 23.08 14.99 19.03
CA ARG A 234 23.85 13.74 19.24
C ARG A 234 23.46 12.65 18.22
N PRO A 235 23.74 12.84 16.92
CA PRO A 235 23.44 11.82 15.92
C PRO A 235 24.34 10.58 16.08
N ASN A 236 23.74 9.40 16.19
CA ASN A 236 24.41 8.11 16.08
C ASN A 236 24.19 7.52 14.68
N TYR A 237 25.25 7.49 13.88
CA TYR A 237 25.23 6.90 12.54
C TYR A 237 25.63 5.42 12.50
N GLU A 238 26.23 4.88 13.57
CA GLU A 238 26.89 3.56 13.60
C GLU A 238 25.96 2.40 13.17
N PRO A 239 24.74 2.22 13.73
CA PRO A 239 23.83 1.15 13.28
C PRO A 239 23.50 1.21 11.79
N THR A 240 23.37 2.43 11.25
CA THR A 240 23.06 2.65 9.82
C THR A 240 24.29 2.40 8.96
N ASP A 241 25.48 2.74 9.46
CA ASP A 241 26.75 2.48 8.79
C ASP A 241 27.03 0.98 8.63
N GLU A 242 26.81 0.21 9.69
CA GLU A 242 26.88 -1.26 9.68
C GLU A 242 25.87 -1.86 8.69
N ALA A 243 24.61 -1.40 8.74
CA ALA A 243 23.55 -1.86 7.85
C ALA A 243 23.87 -1.61 6.36
N LEU A 244 24.33 -0.40 6.02
CA LEU A 244 24.75 -0.05 4.66
C LEU A 244 25.96 -0.87 4.20
N THR A 245 26.92 -1.12 5.10
CA THR A 245 28.10 -1.96 4.82
C THR A 245 27.71 -3.41 4.54
N ALA A 246 26.83 -3.99 5.37
CA ALA A 246 26.35 -5.37 5.19
C ALA A 246 25.56 -5.52 3.87
N CYS A 247 24.63 -4.62 3.55
CA CYS A 247 23.91 -4.66 2.27
C CYS A 247 24.85 -4.52 1.05
N ALA A 248 25.91 -3.72 1.15
CA ALA A 248 26.92 -3.60 0.10
C ALA A 248 27.79 -4.87 -0.05
N GLN A 249 28.18 -5.51 1.06
CA GLN A 249 28.90 -6.80 1.05
C GLN A 249 28.05 -7.93 0.46
N MET A 250 26.73 -7.89 0.70
CA MET A 250 25.73 -8.77 0.09
C MET A 250 25.48 -8.50 -1.41
N GLY A 251 26.07 -7.45 -1.99
CA GLY A 251 25.89 -7.06 -3.39
C GLY A 251 24.51 -6.49 -3.72
N LEU A 252 23.72 -6.08 -2.71
CA LEU A 252 22.39 -5.52 -2.89
C LEU A 252 22.47 -4.06 -3.34
N ARG A 253 21.59 -3.64 -4.25
CA ARG A 253 21.39 -2.21 -4.53
C ARG A 253 20.72 -1.54 -3.34
N VAL A 254 21.25 -0.42 -2.88
CA VAL A 254 20.75 0.27 -1.68
C VAL A 254 19.85 1.44 -2.05
N ILE A 255 18.62 1.41 -1.57
CA ILE A 255 17.72 2.55 -1.46
C ILE A 255 17.86 3.09 -0.04
N GLY A 256 18.40 4.30 0.11
CA GLY A 256 18.64 4.92 1.42
C GLY A 256 17.52 5.87 1.82
N GLY A 257 16.89 5.63 2.96
CA GLY A 257 15.87 6.51 3.54
C GLY A 257 14.53 5.81 3.87
N PRO A 258 13.45 6.56 4.11
CA PRO A 258 13.36 8.03 4.09
C PRO A 258 14.35 8.69 5.04
N VAL A 259 14.93 9.84 4.65
CA VAL A 259 15.77 10.66 5.55
C VAL A 259 14.90 11.30 6.63
N ILE A 260 13.74 11.84 6.21
CA ILE A 260 12.72 12.40 7.09
C ILE A 260 11.43 11.57 6.99
N ASP A 261 11.01 10.92 8.07
CA ASP A 261 9.73 10.21 8.11
C ASP A 261 8.73 11.01 8.96
N TYR A 262 7.80 11.72 8.33
CA TYR A 262 6.89 12.66 8.99
C TYR A 262 5.76 11.97 9.77
N ARG A 263 5.67 10.64 9.72
CA ARG A 263 4.65 9.88 10.43
C ARG A 263 4.87 9.93 11.95
N LYS A 264 3.76 9.94 12.69
CA LYS A 264 3.73 10.01 14.16
C LYS A 264 4.66 8.94 14.79
N GLY A 265 5.60 9.39 15.63
CA GLY A 265 6.56 8.53 16.33
C GLY A 265 7.82 8.15 15.53
N LEU A 266 8.03 8.65 14.32
CA LEU A 266 9.23 8.38 13.50
C LEU A 266 10.16 9.61 13.31
N LEU A 267 9.73 10.78 13.80
CA LEU A 267 10.56 11.95 14.06
C LEU A 267 11.11 11.90 15.50
N PRO A 268 12.24 12.56 15.81
CA PRO A 268 12.71 12.70 17.18
C PRO A 268 11.72 13.48 18.06
N ASP A 269 11.41 12.97 19.25
CA ASP A 269 10.45 13.57 20.18
C ASP A 269 10.78 15.03 20.54
N TRP A 270 12.08 15.38 20.60
CA TRP A 270 12.54 16.73 20.94
C TRP A 270 12.21 17.80 19.89
N LEU A 271 11.78 17.41 18.67
CA LEU A 271 11.26 18.37 17.69
C LEU A 271 9.91 18.99 18.11
N THR A 272 9.18 18.37 19.03
CA THR A 272 7.96 18.95 19.63
C THR A 272 8.24 20.17 20.52
N LEU A 273 9.51 20.53 20.73
CA LEU A 273 9.93 21.77 21.39
C LEU A 273 10.23 22.91 20.38
N LEU A 274 9.95 22.69 19.10
CA LEU A 274 10.27 23.55 17.95
C LEU A 274 9.09 23.75 16.99
N ASP A 275 7.88 23.29 17.34
CA ASP A 275 6.66 23.39 16.53
C ASP A 275 6.22 24.85 16.31
N ASP A 276 6.27 25.68 17.35
CA ASP A 276 6.00 27.13 17.30
C ASP A 276 7.02 27.94 16.44
N ASP A 277 8.14 27.35 15.99
CA ASP A 277 9.24 28.05 15.29
C ASP A 277 9.65 27.31 14.00
N PHE A 278 8.82 27.45 12.96
CA PHE A 278 9.00 26.78 11.68
C PHE A 278 10.34 27.12 10.98
N ASP A 279 10.84 28.35 11.07
CA ASP A 279 12.10 28.73 10.42
C ASP A 279 13.33 28.12 11.15
N LYS A 280 13.30 28.03 12.48
CA LYS A 280 14.29 27.27 13.25
C LYS A 280 14.20 25.78 12.94
N LEU A 281 12.99 25.20 12.89
CA LEU A 281 12.76 23.81 12.51
C LEU A 281 13.29 23.49 11.10
N MET A 282 13.06 24.38 10.12
CA MET A 282 13.64 24.32 8.78
C MET A 282 15.17 24.33 8.81
N SER A 283 15.78 25.20 9.63
CA SER A 283 17.25 25.27 9.78
C SER A 283 17.83 23.98 10.41
N THR A 284 17.12 23.41 11.37
CA THR A 284 17.50 22.19 12.09
C THR A 284 17.36 20.96 11.19
N MET A 285 16.26 20.84 10.44
CA MET A 285 16.09 19.82 9.39
C MET A 285 17.19 19.93 8.33
N THR A 286 17.48 21.14 7.84
CA THR A 286 18.53 21.37 6.84
C THR A 286 19.89 20.90 7.37
N SER A 287 20.21 21.19 8.64
CA SER A 287 21.44 20.74 9.30
C SER A 287 21.53 19.23 9.43
N PHE A 288 20.43 18.55 9.77
CA PHE A 288 20.38 17.09 9.86
C PHE A 288 20.53 16.42 8.48
N VAL A 289 19.75 16.86 7.49
CA VAL A 289 19.77 16.30 6.13
C VAL A 289 21.14 16.49 5.48
N GLU A 290 21.77 17.67 5.63
CA GLU A 290 23.12 17.91 5.10
C GLU A 290 24.15 16.94 5.68
N LYS A 291 24.23 16.81 7.01
CA LYS A 291 25.16 15.88 7.67
C LYS A 291 24.92 14.44 7.24
N THR A 292 23.66 14.00 7.24
CA THR A 292 23.27 12.63 6.92
C THR A 292 23.55 12.25 5.47
N VAL A 293 23.27 13.15 4.53
CA VAL A 293 23.58 12.92 3.10
C VAL A 293 25.08 12.93 2.87
N VAL A 294 25.83 13.83 3.51
CA VAL A 294 27.31 13.85 3.42
C VAL A 294 27.93 12.57 4.00
N GLN A 295 27.43 12.06 5.12
CA GLN A 295 27.91 10.84 5.78
C GLN A 295 27.74 9.58 4.92
N PHE A 296 26.62 9.44 4.21
CA PHE A 296 26.30 8.23 3.43
C PHE A 296 26.41 8.41 1.91
N ARG A 297 26.96 9.53 1.45
CA ARG A 297 27.17 9.84 0.02
C ARG A 297 27.97 8.74 -0.67
N GLY A 298 27.49 8.27 -1.83
CA GLY A 298 28.13 7.21 -2.61
C GLY A 298 27.97 5.79 -2.05
N ARG A 299 27.27 5.61 -0.92
CA ARG A 299 26.94 4.29 -0.33
C ARG A 299 25.49 3.86 -0.60
N VAL A 300 24.70 4.75 -1.19
CA VAL A 300 23.31 4.51 -1.62
C VAL A 300 23.19 4.73 -3.12
N ASN A 301 22.30 3.98 -3.79
CA ASN A 301 22.06 4.09 -5.23
C ASN A 301 20.82 4.93 -5.57
N LEU A 302 19.94 5.15 -4.60
CA LEU A 302 18.72 5.95 -4.69
C LEU A 302 18.41 6.51 -3.30
N TRP A 303 18.19 7.82 -3.19
CA TRP A 303 17.69 8.45 -1.97
C TRP A 303 16.16 8.46 -1.95
N ASN A 304 15.57 8.00 -0.85
CA ASN A 304 14.23 8.41 -0.46
C ASN A 304 14.35 9.64 0.45
N ALA A 305 13.93 10.80 -0.03
CA ALA A 305 14.07 12.06 0.68
C ALA A 305 13.22 12.11 1.95
N ALA A 306 11.94 11.77 1.82
CA ALA A 306 11.00 11.79 2.92
C ALA A 306 9.82 10.84 2.69
N SER A 307 9.11 10.49 3.77
CA SER A 307 7.84 9.77 3.72
C SER A 307 6.78 10.47 4.55
N GLY A 308 5.51 10.30 4.18
CA GLY A 308 4.35 10.67 5.00
C GLY A 308 4.04 12.16 5.08
N LEU A 309 4.74 13.02 4.33
CA LEU A 309 4.46 14.48 4.32
C LEU A 309 3.09 14.84 3.74
N ASN A 310 2.40 13.91 3.07
CA ASN A 310 1.04 14.09 2.56
C ASN A 310 -0.07 13.76 3.56
N VAL A 311 0.26 13.17 4.71
CA VAL A 311 -0.70 12.85 5.79
C VAL A 311 -0.41 13.71 7.02
N ALA A 312 -1.42 13.91 7.87
CA ALA A 312 -1.27 14.63 9.12
C ALA A 312 -0.19 13.98 10.02
N GLY A 313 0.85 14.76 10.36
CA GLY A 313 1.97 14.34 11.19
C GLY A 313 2.01 15.06 12.54
N PRO A 314 3.04 14.79 13.37
CA PRO A 314 3.06 15.22 14.77
C PRO A 314 3.38 16.71 14.98
N LEU A 315 3.77 17.44 13.94
CA LEU A 315 4.13 18.87 14.00
C LEU A 315 3.08 19.81 13.38
N GLY A 316 1.90 19.30 13.04
CA GLY A 316 0.72 20.13 12.69
C GLY A 316 0.89 21.08 11.49
N PHE A 317 1.74 20.75 10.52
CA PHE A 317 2.05 21.65 9.40
C PHE A 317 0.82 21.94 8.51
N ASP A 318 0.73 23.19 8.04
CA ASP A 318 -0.13 23.59 6.93
C ASP A 318 0.47 23.26 5.55
N ASP A 319 -0.32 23.38 4.48
CA ASP A 319 0.08 23.12 3.09
C ASP A 319 1.35 23.89 2.64
N GLU A 320 1.52 25.15 3.06
CA GLU A 320 2.72 25.95 2.72
C GLU A 320 3.93 25.40 3.45
N GLN A 321 3.78 25.09 4.74
CA GLN A 321 4.83 24.51 5.57
C GLN A 321 5.26 23.14 5.06
N VAL A 322 4.32 22.23 4.77
CA VAL A 322 4.60 20.92 4.13
C VAL A 322 5.38 21.12 2.83
N MET A 323 4.94 22.04 1.97
CA MET A 323 5.58 22.29 0.67
C MET A 323 6.99 22.89 0.84
N ARG A 324 7.18 23.90 1.71
CA ARG A 324 8.47 24.51 2.03
C ARG A 324 9.45 23.50 2.63
N PHE A 325 8.99 22.66 3.54
CA PHE A 325 9.77 21.61 4.18
C PHE A 325 10.22 20.56 3.17
N SER A 326 9.30 20.10 2.31
CA SER A 326 9.60 19.18 1.20
C SER A 326 10.64 19.73 0.22
N ILE A 327 10.51 21.01 -0.17
CA ILE A 327 11.48 21.72 -1.01
C ILE A 327 12.85 21.77 -0.34
N GLY A 328 12.91 22.13 0.94
CA GLY A 328 14.15 22.24 1.71
C GLY A 328 14.93 20.93 1.82
N ILE A 329 14.22 19.81 2.08
CA ILE A 329 14.82 18.46 2.10
C ILE A 329 15.42 18.15 0.73
N LEU A 330 14.63 18.27 -0.35
CA LEU A 330 15.06 17.91 -1.71
C LEU A 330 16.23 18.78 -2.21
N GLN A 331 16.19 20.10 -1.96
CA GLN A 331 17.29 21.00 -2.29
C GLN A 331 18.57 20.67 -1.51
N THR A 332 18.45 20.29 -0.24
CA THR A 332 19.60 19.93 0.60
C THR A 332 20.25 18.63 0.14
N ILE A 333 19.46 17.58 -0.14
CA ILE A 333 19.98 16.32 -0.72
C ILE A 333 20.66 16.61 -2.06
N ARG A 334 20.02 17.37 -2.96
CA ARG A 334 20.58 17.72 -4.28
C ARG A 334 21.83 18.58 -4.20
N ARG A 335 21.98 19.44 -3.19
CA ARG A 335 23.22 20.20 -2.92
C ARG A 335 24.37 19.27 -2.49
N CYS A 336 24.08 18.33 -1.59
CA CYS A 336 25.10 17.50 -0.96
C CYS A 336 25.53 16.31 -1.83
N ASP A 337 24.58 15.72 -2.58
CA ASP A 337 24.82 14.61 -3.49
C ASP A 337 24.02 14.76 -4.82
N PRO A 338 24.49 15.61 -5.75
CA PRO A 338 23.74 15.92 -6.97
C PRO A 338 23.56 14.74 -7.93
N ASN A 339 24.47 13.76 -7.90
CA ASN A 339 24.54 12.68 -8.90
C ASN A 339 23.59 11.51 -8.61
N THR A 340 23.27 11.26 -7.34
CA THR A 340 22.41 10.13 -6.95
C THR A 340 20.95 10.46 -7.22
N PRO A 341 20.15 9.55 -7.81
CA PRO A 341 18.69 9.72 -7.91
C PRO A 341 18.03 10.00 -6.57
N VAL A 342 16.99 10.85 -6.55
CA VAL A 342 16.22 11.20 -5.35
C VAL A 342 14.73 11.09 -5.66
N LEU A 343 13.96 10.39 -4.81
CA LEU A 343 12.49 10.36 -4.84
C LEU A 343 11.91 10.83 -3.49
N MET A 344 10.59 10.93 -3.40
CA MET A 344 9.86 11.13 -2.13
C MET A 344 8.69 10.14 -2.05
N SER A 345 8.48 9.51 -0.89
CA SER A 345 7.38 8.58 -0.62
C SER A 345 6.12 9.30 -0.14
N LEU A 346 4.96 8.83 -0.62
CA LEU A 346 3.65 9.16 -0.10
C LEU A 346 3.00 7.96 0.58
N ASP A 347 2.32 8.20 1.70
CA ASP A 347 1.57 7.20 2.45
C ASP A 347 0.07 7.27 2.11
N GLN A 348 -0.61 6.13 2.05
CA GLN A 348 -2.02 6.02 1.60
C GLN A 348 -2.27 6.71 0.23
N PRO A 349 -1.60 6.24 -0.85
CA PRO A 349 -1.65 6.89 -2.17
C PRO A 349 -3.00 6.80 -2.89
N CYS A 350 -4.02 6.14 -2.31
CA CYS A 350 -5.41 6.18 -2.78
C CYS A 350 -6.24 7.28 -2.08
N GLY A 351 -5.69 7.92 -1.02
CA GLY A 351 -6.28 9.06 -0.32
C GLY A 351 -7.30 8.73 0.77
N GLU A 352 -7.34 7.51 1.32
CA GLU A 352 -8.38 7.06 2.27
C GLU A 352 -8.56 8.01 3.49
N TYR A 353 -7.48 8.60 4.00
CA TYR A 353 -7.51 9.55 5.12
C TYR A 353 -8.39 10.80 4.84
N LEU A 354 -8.56 11.19 3.58
CA LEU A 354 -9.40 12.33 3.17
C LEU A 354 -10.90 12.07 3.39
N ALA A 355 -11.31 10.81 3.61
CA ALA A 355 -12.65 10.47 4.05
C ALA A 355 -12.93 10.92 5.50
N ARG A 356 -11.87 11.09 6.31
CA ARG A 356 -11.94 11.49 7.72
C ARG A 356 -11.51 12.95 7.93
N ASP A 357 -10.65 13.49 7.06
CA ASP A 357 -10.11 14.85 7.14
C ASP A 357 -10.32 15.66 5.84
N GLU A 358 -11.06 16.78 5.91
CA GLU A 358 -11.30 17.69 4.79
C GLU A 358 -10.09 18.62 4.49
N GLN A 359 -9.16 18.76 5.45
CA GLN A 359 -7.96 19.60 5.33
C GLN A 359 -6.71 18.82 4.88
N GLY A 360 -6.82 17.50 4.70
CA GLY A 360 -5.72 16.67 4.22
C GLY A 360 -5.33 16.96 2.77
N ILE A 361 -4.02 16.99 2.50
CA ILE A 361 -3.49 17.22 1.15
C ILE A 361 -3.73 16.00 0.26
N SER A 362 -4.31 16.18 -0.93
CA SER A 362 -4.49 15.10 -1.91
C SER A 362 -3.14 14.50 -2.35
N PRO A 363 -2.89 13.17 -2.22
CA PRO A 363 -1.60 12.57 -2.56
C PRO A 363 -1.16 12.88 -3.99
N LEU A 364 -2.08 12.77 -4.95
CA LEU A 364 -1.78 12.97 -6.36
C LEU A 364 -1.47 14.45 -6.66
N HIS A 365 -2.19 15.39 -6.04
CA HIS A 365 -1.93 16.83 -6.22
C HIS A 365 -0.62 17.24 -5.56
N PHE A 366 -0.25 16.65 -4.42
CA PHE A 366 1.02 16.87 -3.75
C PHE A 366 2.21 16.39 -4.60
N ALA A 367 2.15 15.17 -5.12
CA ALA A 367 3.18 14.63 -6.01
C ALA A 367 3.30 15.41 -7.33
N ASP A 368 2.17 15.82 -7.90
CA ASP A 368 2.10 16.66 -9.10
C ASP A 368 2.70 18.06 -8.88
N ALA A 369 2.45 18.69 -7.72
CA ALA A 369 3.11 19.93 -7.31
C ALA A 369 4.62 19.75 -7.08
N LEU A 370 5.03 18.67 -6.41
CA LEU A 370 6.42 18.30 -6.19
C LEU A 370 7.18 18.09 -7.51
N LEU A 371 6.59 17.41 -8.49
CA LEU A 371 7.20 17.22 -9.81
C LEU A 371 7.28 18.53 -10.60
N ARG A 372 6.22 19.35 -10.58
CA ARG A 372 6.22 20.68 -11.23
C ARG A 372 7.17 21.70 -10.58
N SER A 373 7.61 21.48 -9.34
CA SER A 373 8.59 22.36 -8.67
C SER A 373 9.95 22.43 -9.37
N GLY A 374 10.25 21.51 -10.29
CA GLY A 374 11.49 21.49 -11.07
C GLY A 374 12.72 20.98 -10.31
N LEU A 375 12.57 20.49 -9.07
CA LEU A 375 13.67 20.02 -8.20
C LEU A 375 14.36 18.72 -8.65
N GLY A 376 14.04 18.20 -9.84
CA GLY A 376 14.69 17.01 -10.40
C GLY A 376 14.43 15.74 -9.59
N LEU A 377 13.20 15.52 -9.12
CA LEU A 377 12.77 14.22 -8.60
C LEU A 377 12.94 13.15 -9.69
N ALA A 378 13.57 12.03 -9.34
CA ALA A 378 13.84 10.90 -10.24
C ALA A 378 12.68 9.88 -10.27
N GLY A 379 11.67 10.06 -9.41
CA GLY A 379 10.51 9.20 -9.27
C GLY A 379 9.67 9.56 -8.04
N ILE A 380 8.61 8.80 -7.82
CA ILE A 380 7.70 8.90 -6.67
C ILE A 380 7.64 7.55 -5.94
N GLY A 381 7.67 7.58 -4.61
CA GLY A 381 7.41 6.42 -3.76
C GLY A 381 5.93 6.33 -3.37
N LEU A 382 5.34 5.13 -3.42
CA LEU A 382 3.95 4.86 -3.06
C LEU A 382 3.90 3.77 -1.99
N ASN A 383 3.53 4.12 -0.76
CA ASN A 383 3.47 3.19 0.36
C ASN A 383 2.03 2.68 0.57
N PHE A 384 1.78 1.41 0.26
CA PHE A 384 0.51 0.73 0.54
C PHE A 384 0.66 -0.20 1.74
N ARG A 385 -0.30 -0.16 2.67
CA ARG A 385 -0.29 -0.96 3.91
C ARG A 385 -1.61 -1.71 4.05
N PHE A 386 -1.62 -3.03 3.98
CA PHE A 386 -2.85 -3.83 3.96
C PHE A 386 -2.98 -4.71 5.21
N GLY A 387 -4.18 -4.72 5.79
CA GLY A 387 -4.49 -5.56 6.96
C GLY A 387 -4.06 -4.93 8.29
N PHE A 388 -4.28 -3.63 8.45
CA PHE A 388 -4.03 -2.88 9.68
C PHE A 388 -5.29 -2.11 10.13
N ASP A 389 -5.26 -1.53 11.33
CA ASP A 389 -6.36 -0.72 11.88
C ASP A 389 -6.22 0.79 11.59
N ASP A 390 -5.00 1.32 11.50
CA ASP A 390 -4.74 2.73 11.20
C ASP A 390 -3.84 2.97 9.97
N GLY A 391 -4.27 3.94 9.16
CA GLY A 391 -3.70 4.30 7.87
C GLY A 391 -3.58 3.14 6.88
N ASP A 392 -4.51 2.18 6.91
CA ASP A 392 -4.53 1.05 5.98
C ASP A 392 -5.05 1.47 4.59
N THR A 393 -4.43 0.91 3.56
CA THR A 393 -4.94 0.91 2.20
C THR A 393 -6.06 -0.11 2.14
N HIS A 394 -7.24 0.29 1.67
CA HIS A 394 -8.33 -0.66 1.54
C HIS A 394 -7.99 -1.77 0.53
N PRO A 395 -8.24 -3.06 0.87
CA PRO A 395 -8.05 -4.20 -0.05
C PRO A 395 -8.77 -3.99 -1.39
N ARG A 396 -8.09 -4.24 -2.51
CA ARG A 396 -8.62 -4.03 -3.87
C ARG A 396 -8.32 -5.24 -4.77
N SER A 397 -9.04 -5.41 -5.86
CA SER A 397 -8.68 -6.41 -6.88
C SER A 397 -7.37 -6.03 -7.57
N ALA A 398 -6.65 -7.00 -8.17
CA ALA A 398 -5.44 -6.72 -8.93
C ALA A 398 -5.70 -5.77 -10.12
N VAL A 399 -6.90 -5.85 -10.70
CA VAL A 399 -7.42 -4.92 -11.72
C VAL A 399 -7.47 -3.48 -11.19
N GLU A 400 -8.11 -3.24 -10.05
CA GLU A 400 -8.25 -1.90 -9.46
C GLU A 400 -6.92 -1.33 -8.95
N PHE A 401 -6.08 -2.18 -8.36
CA PHE A 401 -4.73 -1.81 -7.99
C PHE A 401 -3.91 -1.45 -9.24
N GLY A 402 -4.03 -2.23 -10.32
CA GLY A 402 -3.45 -1.92 -11.61
C GLY A 402 -3.88 -0.55 -12.17
N GLN A 403 -5.19 -0.27 -12.14
CA GLN A 403 -5.76 1.04 -12.50
C GLN A 403 -5.22 2.19 -11.63
N MET A 404 -5.01 1.95 -10.33
CA MET A 404 -4.41 2.94 -9.43
C MET A 404 -2.96 3.23 -9.82
N ILE A 405 -2.14 2.21 -10.09
CA ILE A 405 -0.76 2.40 -10.58
C ILE A 405 -0.74 3.09 -11.95
N ASP A 406 -1.69 2.81 -12.85
CA ASP A 406 -1.80 3.52 -14.13
C ASP A 406 -2.20 4.99 -13.95
N ARG A 407 -3.08 5.30 -12.98
CA ARG A 407 -3.39 6.69 -12.59
C ARG A 407 -2.15 7.41 -12.10
N TRP A 408 -1.34 6.79 -11.25
CA TRP A 408 -0.04 7.34 -10.82
C TRP A 408 0.95 7.50 -11.97
N GLY A 409 0.94 6.58 -12.94
CA GLY A 409 1.72 6.67 -14.18
C GLY A 409 1.40 7.89 -15.05
N THR A 410 0.24 8.53 -14.91
CA THR A 410 -0.09 9.78 -15.64
C THR A 410 0.81 10.96 -15.27
N LEU A 411 1.49 10.93 -14.12
CA LEU A 411 2.50 11.92 -13.74
C LEU A 411 3.82 11.75 -14.53
N ASN A 412 3.96 10.69 -15.33
CA ASN A 412 5.14 10.36 -16.14
C ASN A 412 6.45 10.30 -15.33
N ALA A 413 6.36 9.92 -14.05
CA ALA A 413 7.49 9.74 -13.14
C ALA A 413 7.66 8.24 -12.78
N PRO A 414 8.89 7.70 -12.74
CA PRO A 414 9.14 6.34 -12.29
C PRO A 414 8.59 6.07 -10.88
N LEU A 415 8.00 4.90 -10.66
CA LEU A 415 7.38 4.52 -9.39
C LEU A 415 8.25 3.52 -8.63
N MET A 416 8.43 3.80 -7.34
CA MET A 416 8.81 2.82 -6.32
C MET A 416 7.55 2.48 -5.52
N VAL A 417 7.19 1.22 -5.41
CA VAL A 417 5.99 0.79 -4.68
C VAL A 417 6.38 -0.05 -3.47
N GLN A 418 6.08 0.44 -2.28
CA GLN A 418 6.26 -0.30 -1.03
C GLN A 418 4.95 -0.97 -0.61
N LEU A 419 5.04 -2.24 -0.23
CA LEU A 419 3.93 -3.07 0.24
C LEU A 419 4.24 -3.59 1.65
N SER A 420 3.38 -3.24 2.62
CA SER A 420 3.31 -3.88 3.93
C SER A 420 2.03 -4.69 4.01
N VAL A 421 2.09 -5.97 4.43
CA VAL A 421 0.89 -6.82 4.57
C VAL A 421 0.99 -7.66 5.84
N ALA A 422 0.01 -7.55 6.73
CA ALA A 422 0.00 -8.29 7.99
C ALA A 422 -0.06 -9.82 7.79
N GLY A 423 0.94 -10.53 8.32
CA GLY A 423 1.06 -11.99 8.25
C GLY A 423 0.72 -12.74 9.54
N ALA A 424 0.38 -12.06 10.63
CA ALA A 424 -0.09 -12.68 11.88
C ALA A 424 -1.01 -11.73 12.70
N PRO A 425 -1.85 -12.27 13.61
CA PRO A 425 -2.81 -11.47 14.38
C PRO A 425 -2.18 -10.73 15.57
N GLY A 426 -2.68 -9.53 15.83
CA GLY A 426 -2.50 -8.79 17.08
C GLY A 426 -1.60 -7.57 16.96
N LYS A 427 -0.98 -7.20 18.09
CA LYS A 427 0.06 -6.17 18.15
C LYS A 427 1.42 -6.83 18.04
N ASP A 428 2.43 -6.03 17.70
CA ASP A 428 3.84 -6.42 17.81
C ASP A 428 4.54 -5.41 18.74
N ALA A 429 5.51 -5.88 19.51
CA ALA A 429 6.33 -5.07 20.42
C ALA A 429 7.69 -4.68 19.80
N ALA A 430 8.08 -5.30 18.68
CA ALA A 430 9.25 -4.93 17.88
C ALA A 430 8.90 -3.97 16.72
N ALA A 431 7.62 -3.81 16.39
CA ALA A 431 7.16 -2.81 15.42
C ALA A 431 7.30 -1.37 15.94
N ARG A 432 7.82 -0.46 15.11
CA ARG A 432 7.90 0.98 15.43
C ARG A 432 6.57 1.72 15.22
N LEU A 433 5.72 1.29 14.30
CA LEU A 433 4.39 1.86 14.14
C LEU A 433 3.42 1.27 15.19
N PRO A 434 2.77 2.07 16.05
CA PRO A 434 1.94 1.61 17.17
C PRO A 434 0.52 1.19 16.73
N ILE A 435 0.42 0.47 15.61
CA ILE A 435 -0.81 0.00 14.95
C ILE A 435 -1.07 -1.48 15.28
N GLN A 436 -2.28 -1.97 15.01
CA GLN A 436 -2.66 -3.38 15.17
C GLN A 436 -3.03 -4.01 13.82
N THR A 437 -2.82 -5.32 13.68
CA THR A 437 -3.23 -6.04 12.48
C THR A 437 -4.75 -6.28 12.45
N ARG A 438 -5.36 -6.17 11.27
CA ARG A 438 -6.80 -6.32 10.98
C ARG A 438 -6.95 -7.32 9.83
N PRO A 439 -7.79 -8.37 9.94
CA PRO A 439 -7.77 -9.48 8.99
C PRO A 439 -8.21 -9.07 7.58
N LEU A 440 -7.65 -9.77 6.58
CA LEU A 440 -7.93 -9.59 5.15
C LEU A 440 -9.17 -10.35 4.65
N SER A 441 -9.78 -11.20 5.48
CA SER A 441 -11.07 -11.86 5.28
C SER A 441 -11.70 -12.11 6.66
N PRO A 442 -13.04 -12.03 6.84
CA PRO A 442 -13.68 -12.42 8.10
C PRO A 442 -13.50 -13.91 8.44
N GLU A 443 -13.16 -14.73 7.45
CA GLU A 443 -12.88 -16.17 7.60
C GLU A 443 -11.52 -16.44 8.31
N ILE A 444 -10.64 -15.45 8.39
CA ILE A 444 -9.32 -15.58 9.00
C ILE A 444 -9.46 -15.56 10.54
N ASN A 445 -9.19 -16.70 11.15
CA ASN A 445 -9.20 -16.89 12.60
C ASN A 445 -7.90 -16.37 13.27
N GLY A 446 -7.69 -16.72 14.54
CA GLY A 446 -6.48 -16.34 15.29
C GLY A 446 -5.21 -17.15 14.98
N GLU A 447 -5.22 -18.07 14.01
CA GLU A 447 -4.08 -18.95 13.76
C GLU A 447 -3.04 -18.29 12.82
N PRO A 448 -1.76 -18.18 13.22
CA PRO A 448 -0.72 -17.51 12.42
C PRO A 448 -0.55 -18.08 11.00
N ASP A 449 -0.73 -19.39 10.82
CA ASP A 449 -0.58 -20.04 9.51
C ASP A 449 -1.68 -19.62 8.53
N ALA A 450 -2.89 -19.32 9.03
CA ALA A 450 -4.00 -18.80 8.21
C ALA A 450 -3.74 -17.36 7.75
N TRP A 451 -3.17 -16.52 8.62
CA TRP A 451 -2.73 -15.17 8.26
C TRP A 451 -1.55 -15.20 7.28
N ALA A 452 -0.55 -16.05 7.51
CA ALA A 452 0.62 -16.18 6.63
C ALA A 452 0.24 -16.72 5.23
N LYS A 453 -0.83 -17.53 5.14
CA LYS A 453 -1.46 -17.94 3.86
C LYS A 453 -2.21 -16.77 3.21
N ALA A 454 -3.04 -16.04 3.95
CA ALA A 454 -3.79 -14.90 3.41
C ALA A 454 -2.87 -13.76 2.94
N GLN A 455 -1.73 -13.55 3.61
CA GLN A 455 -0.69 -12.58 3.24
C GLN A 455 -0.22 -12.78 1.79
N ILE A 456 0.16 -14.02 1.43
CA ILE A 456 0.60 -14.36 0.07
C ILE A 456 -0.57 -14.36 -0.93
N GLU A 457 -1.72 -14.99 -0.60
CA GLU A 457 -2.87 -15.08 -1.51
C GLU A 457 -3.45 -13.70 -1.87
N PHE A 458 -3.40 -12.75 -0.95
CA PHE A 458 -3.80 -11.37 -1.22
C PHE A 458 -2.80 -10.62 -2.11
N VAL A 459 -1.50 -10.73 -1.83
CA VAL A 459 -0.48 -9.83 -2.39
C VAL A 459 0.22 -10.36 -3.65
N GLN A 460 0.19 -11.67 -3.91
CA GLN A 460 0.76 -12.28 -5.12
C GLN A 460 0.34 -11.53 -6.40
N PRO A 461 -0.96 -11.43 -6.75
CA PRO A 461 -1.37 -10.81 -8.01
C PRO A 461 -1.13 -9.29 -8.03
N LEU A 462 -0.96 -8.65 -6.87
CA LEU A 462 -0.54 -7.24 -6.80
C LEU A 462 0.93 -7.08 -7.22
N ILE A 463 1.83 -7.94 -6.73
CA ILE A 463 3.25 -7.93 -7.11
C ILE A 463 3.43 -8.30 -8.59
N GLU A 464 2.72 -9.31 -9.08
CA GLU A 464 2.75 -9.62 -10.53
C GLU A 464 2.23 -8.44 -11.37
N THR A 465 1.18 -7.73 -10.90
CA THR A 465 0.70 -6.50 -11.53
C THR A 465 1.75 -5.38 -11.52
N LEU A 466 2.54 -5.24 -10.46
CA LEU A 466 3.67 -4.29 -10.43
C LEU A 466 4.75 -4.66 -11.45
N LEU A 467 5.18 -5.92 -11.48
CA LEU A 467 6.20 -6.41 -12.42
C LEU A 467 5.73 -6.33 -13.88
N SER A 468 4.42 -6.42 -14.13
CA SER A 468 3.85 -6.23 -15.47
C SER A 468 4.03 -4.81 -16.02
N LYS A 469 4.10 -3.78 -15.16
CA LYS A 469 4.07 -2.36 -15.54
C LYS A 469 5.47 -1.76 -15.65
N GLN A 470 5.80 -1.22 -16.82
CA GLN A 470 7.13 -0.64 -17.10
C GLN A 470 7.46 0.59 -16.23
N ILE A 471 6.46 1.34 -15.77
CA ILE A 471 6.66 2.52 -14.91
C ILE A 471 7.13 2.16 -13.49
N VAL A 472 7.00 0.89 -13.07
CA VAL A 472 7.44 0.43 -11.74
C VAL A 472 8.90 -0.03 -11.80
N HIS A 473 9.78 0.83 -11.29
CA HIS A 473 11.22 0.61 -11.27
C HIS A 473 11.68 -0.14 -10.01
N ALA A 474 10.89 -0.09 -8.93
CA ALA A 474 11.17 -0.82 -7.69
C ALA A 474 9.89 -1.29 -7.00
N VAL A 475 9.94 -2.50 -6.43
CA VAL A 475 8.96 -3.06 -5.51
C VAL A 475 9.67 -3.32 -4.18
N VAL A 476 9.17 -2.76 -3.09
CA VAL A 476 9.75 -2.90 -1.74
C VAL A 476 8.80 -3.73 -0.88
N TRP A 477 9.25 -4.87 -0.36
CA TRP A 477 8.55 -5.58 0.70
C TRP A 477 8.92 -5.00 2.05
N ASP A 478 7.95 -4.67 2.90
CA ASP A 478 8.21 -4.14 4.24
C ASP A 478 8.51 -5.24 5.26
N GLY A 479 9.67 -5.14 5.91
CA GLY A 479 10.13 -6.10 6.92
C GLY A 479 10.88 -7.32 6.35
N TRP A 480 12.05 -7.61 6.92
CA TRP A 480 12.80 -8.85 6.67
C TRP A 480 12.36 -9.96 7.63
N SER A 481 12.47 -9.73 8.95
CA SER A 481 12.12 -10.69 10.00
C SER A 481 11.41 -9.96 11.14
N ASP A 482 10.31 -10.53 11.62
CA ASP A 482 9.57 -10.01 12.78
C ASP A 482 10.27 -10.32 14.12
N GLN A 483 11.39 -11.06 14.12
CA GLN A 483 12.20 -11.32 15.32
C GLN A 483 12.99 -10.10 15.82
N HIS A 484 13.09 -9.06 15.00
CA HIS A 484 13.95 -7.90 15.21
C HIS A 484 13.14 -6.60 15.08
N PRO A 485 13.64 -5.44 15.56
CA PRO A 485 12.96 -4.17 15.39
C PRO A 485 12.62 -3.89 13.91
N HIS A 486 11.36 -3.58 13.63
CA HIS A 486 10.85 -3.45 12.26
C HIS A 486 9.76 -2.36 12.16
N MET A 487 9.23 -2.09 10.96
CA MET A 487 8.32 -0.95 10.76
C MET A 487 6.85 -1.26 11.06
N THR A 488 6.26 -2.22 10.35
CA THR A 488 4.84 -2.60 10.46
C THR A 488 4.69 -3.99 11.11
N PRO A 489 3.74 -4.17 12.05
CA PRO A 489 3.64 -5.40 12.84
C PRO A 489 3.34 -6.62 11.97
N HIS A 490 4.11 -7.70 12.20
CA HIS A 490 3.94 -9.01 11.55
C HIS A 490 4.06 -9.01 10.02
N ALA A 491 4.78 -8.07 9.41
CA ALA A 491 4.91 -7.94 7.96
C ALA A 491 6.09 -8.72 7.35
N GLY A 492 7.09 -9.11 8.14
CA GLY A 492 8.33 -9.72 7.69
C GLY A 492 8.14 -11.06 6.96
N VAL A 493 9.09 -11.40 6.08
CA VAL A 493 9.10 -12.70 5.38
C VAL A 493 9.52 -13.88 6.29
N ILE A 494 10.04 -13.57 7.48
CA ILE A 494 10.29 -14.50 8.59
C ILE A 494 9.44 -14.05 9.79
N ASP A 495 8.73 -14.97 10.45
CA ASP A 495 7.88 -14.68 11.61
C ASP A 495 8.68 -14.42 12.90
N ALA A 496 8.01 -13.92 13.95
CA ALA A 496 8.62 -13.62 15.25
C ALA A 496 9.15 -14.87 16.02
N LYS A 497 9.08 -16.06 15.41
CA LYS A 497 9.61 -17.34 15.92
C LYS A 497 10.72 -17.91 15.03
N GLY A 498 11.21 -17.13 14.04
CA GLY A 498 12.27 -17.53 13.11
C GLY A 498 11.82 -18.49 12.01
N ARG A 499 10.52 -18.53 11.70
CA ARG A 499 9.96 -19.41 10.67
C ARG A 499 9.74 -18.63 9.37
N PRO A 500 10.15 -19.14 8.21
CA PRO A 500 9.77 -18.58 6.92
C PRO A 500 8.25 -18.54 6.73
N ARG A 501 7.72 -17.38 6.36
CA ARG A 501 6.37 -17.28 5.82
C ARG A 501 6.37 -17.78 4.36
N PRO A 502 5.22 -18.24 3.81
CA PRO A 502 5.12 -18.62 2.39
C PRO A 502 5.61 -17.54 1.42
N MET A 503 5.47 -16.27 1.83
CA MET A 503 5.95 -15.09 1.11
C MET A 503 7.43 -15.17 0.70
N LEU A 504 8.30 -15.72 1.55
CA LEU A 504 9.74 -15.84 1.25
C LEU A 504 9.99 -16.70 0.00
N ALA A 505 9.33 -17.86 -0.07
CA ALA A 505 9.50 -18.82 -1.17
C ALA A 505 8.98 -18.24 -2.49
N TYR A 506 7.90 -17.47 -2.43
CA TYR A 506 7.32 -16.77 -3.59
C TYR A 506 8.22 -15.64 -4.11
N LEU A 507 8.76 -14.78 -3.24
CA LEU A 507 9.69 -13.72 -3.65
C LEU A 507 11.00 -14.30 -4.20
N THR A 508 11.51 -15.38 -3.58
CA THR A 508 12.66 -16.15 -4.09
C THR A 508 12.40 -16.65 -5.52
N LYS A 509 11.26 -17.32 -5.75
CA LYS A 509 10.88 -17.81 -7.08
C LYS A 509 10.81 -16.68 -8.10
N ILE A 510 10.13 -15.57 -7.78
CA ILE A 510 10.02 -14.41 -8.68
C ILE A 510 11.39 -13.88 -9.06
N ARG A 511 12.31 -13.74 -8.11
CA ARG A 511 13.64 -13.22 -8.41
C ARG A 511 14.44 -14.18 -9.28
N GLU A 512 14.43 -15.47 -8.97
CA GLU A 512 15.17 -16.49 -9.74
C GLU A 512 14.67 -16.60 -11.18
N GLU A 513 13.34 -16.55 -11.39
CA GLU A 513 12.71 -16.70 -12.70
C GLU A 513 12.68 -15.41 -13.53
N MET A 514 12.45 -14.24 -12.91
CA MET A 514 12.02 -13.02 -13.63
C MET A 514 12.98 -11.83 -13.54
N LEU A 515 13.85 -11.74 -12.52
CA LEU A 515 14.62 -10.52 -12.23
C LEU A 515 16.13 -10.73 -12.44
N ILE A 516 16.88 -9.62 -12.51
CA ILE A 516 18.36 -9.63 -12.52
C ILE A 516 18.90 -10.03 -11.14
#